data_AF-A0AAE5XEZ5-F1
#
_entry.id   AF-A0AAE5XEZ5-F1
#
_cell.length_a   1.000
_cell.length_b   1.000
_cell.length_c   1.000
_cell.angle_alpha   90.00
_cell.angle_beta   90.00
_cell.angle_gamma   90.00
#
_symmetry.space_group_name_H-M   'P 1'
#
loop_
_entity.id
_entity.type
_entity.pdbx_description
1 polymer ?
#
loop_
_entity_poly.entity_id
_entity_poly.type
_entity_poly.pdbx_seq_one_letter_code
_entity_poly.pdbx_strand_id
1 'polypeptide(L)'
;MESPLKNPFFSGDAAPVVGHLVQLADGRAVVDYPGNTSGPVAAKTIITLPPTIAVAGQKLLILFEENDYSRPIVVGVVNERLVSDEEYSFSSDRPGHAVVDGKKVRFDAQEEIYLVCGQSSILLRADGKVVIKGKNILSRASGANKIKGSSILCN
;
A
#
# COMPACT_ATOMS: atom_id res chain seq x y z
N MET A 1 24.36 -43.38 -0.66
CA MET A 1 24.82 -42.71 -1.89
C MET A 1 23.64 -41.93 -2.44
N GLU A 2 23.44 -40.72 -1.95
CA GLU A 2 22.39 -39.83 -2.44
C GLU A 2 22.83 -39.23 -3.79
N SER A 3 21.97 -39.41 -4.79
CA SER A 3 22.10 -38.78 -6.10
C SER A 3 21.79 -37.29 -5.98
N PRO A 4 22.57 -36.37 -6.58
CA PRO A 4 22.22 -34.97 -6.55
C PRO A 4 21.01 -34.74 -7.47
N LEU A 5 19.97 -34.11 -6.91
CA LEU A 5 18.84 -33.57 -7.67
C LEU A 5 19.40 -32.61 -8.72
N LYS A 6 19.40 -33.04 -9.99
CA LYS A 6 19.59 -32.14 -11.14
C LYS A 6 18.45 -31.11 -11.10
N ASN A 7 18.80 -29.86 -10.79
CA ASN A 7 17.92 -28.72 -10.88
C ASN A 7 17.51 -28.55 -12.37
N PRO A 8 16.23 -28.68 -12.75
CA PRO A 8 15.82 -28.76 -14.16
C PRO A 8 15.67 -27.39 -14.83
N PHE A 9 15.97 -26.30 -14.12
CA PHE A 9 15.94 -24.95 -14.68
C PHE A 9 17.36 -24.50 -15.03
N PHE A 10 17.50 -23.91 -16.21
CA PHE A 10 18.69 -23.18 -16.72
C PHE A 10 19.71 -23.97 -17.54
N SER A 11 19.41 -24.07 -18.84
CA SER A 11 20.43 -23.94 -19.88
C SER A 11 19.81 -23.18 -21.06
N GLY A 12 20.06 -21.86 -21.14
CA GLY A 12 19.80 -21.04 -22.33
C GLY A 12 18.74 -19.94 -22.25
N ASP A 13 17.84 -19.95 -21.26
CA ASP A 13 16.72 -19.01 -21.18
C ASP A 13 16.97 -17.87 -20.19
N ALA A 14 16.44 -16.67 -20.47
CA ALA A 14 16.60 -15.52 -19.58
C ALA A 14 15.95 -15.83 -18.23
N ALA A 15 16.79 -15.96 -17.22
CA ALA A 15 16.35 -16.36 -15.90
C ALA A 15 15.55 -15.24 -15.22
N PRO A 16 14.59 -15.57 -14.35
CA PRO A 16 14.05 -14.62 -13.40
C PRO A 16 15.17 -13.97 -12.58
N VAL A 17 15.12 -12.65 -12.40
CA VAL A 17 16.12 -11.91 -11.62
C VAL A 17 15.47 -11.03 -10.57
N VAL A 18 16.21 -10.78 -9.49
CA VAL A 18 15.87 -9.71 -8.54
C VAL A 18 16.59 -8.45 -8.98
N GLY A 19 15.82 -7.45 -9.38
CA GLY A 19 16.30 -6.11 -9.71
C GLY A 19 15.76 -5.07 -8.74
N HIS A 20 15.84 -3.80 -9.13
CA HIS A 20 15.31 -2.71 -8.33
C HIS A 20 14.61 -1.66 -9.20
N LEU A 21 13.64 -0.97 -8.60
CA LEU A 21 13.02 0.21 -9.18
C LEU A 21 14.05 1.36 -9.18
N VAL A 22 14.34 1.93 -10.34
CA VAL A 22 15.18 3.13 -10.45
C VAL A 22 14.32 4.38 -10.28
N GLN A 23 13.21 4.45 -11.00
CA GLN A 23 12.26 5.57 -10.94
C GLN A 23 10.90 5.20 -11.53
N LEU A 24 9.92 6.09 -11.36
CA LEU A 24 8.68 6.08 -12.11
C LEU A 24 8.76 7.15 -13.22
N ALA A 25 8.56 6.74 -14.46
CA ALA A 25 8.50 7.65 -15.61
C ALA A 25 7.14 7.46 -16.31
N ASP A 26 6.33 8.52 -16.39
CA ASP A 26 4.99 8.49 -16.99
C ASP A 26 4.10 7.34 -16.47
N GLY A 27 4.19 7.06 -15.17
CA GLY A 27 3.45 5.98 -14.49
C GLY A 27 3.97 4.57 -14.79
N ARG A 28 5.08 4.42 -15.52
CA ARG A 28 5.76 3.14 -15.78
C ARG A 28 6.96 2.98 -14.86
N ALA A 29 7.21 1.75 -14.44
CA ALA A 29 8.41 1.39 -13.71
C ALA A 29 9.62 1.41 -14.64
N VAL A 30 10.66 2.18 -14.29
CA VAL A 30 11.99 2.06 -14.88
C VAL A 30 12.83 1.25 -13.90
N VAL A 31 13.38 0.13 -14.35
CA VAL A 31 14.07 -0.84 -13.50
C VAL A 31 15.50 -1.07 -13.97
N ASP A 32 16.33 -1.51 -13.04
CA ASP A 32 17.66 -2.01 -13.35
C ASP A 32 17.93 -3.33 -12.59
N TYR A 33 18.79 -4.17 -13.15
CA TYR A 33 19.00 -5.53 -12.68
C TYR A 33 20.43 -6.02 -12.96
N PRO A 34 20.92 -7.03 -12.21
CA PRO A 34 22.27 -7.56 -12.41
C PRO A 34 22.49 -8.06 -13.84
N GLY A 35 23.57 -7.61 -14.48
CA GLY A 35 23.92 -8.00 -15.84
C GLY A 35 23.28 -7.14 -16.94
N ASN A 36 22.49 -6.11 -16.57
CA ASN A 36 21.98 -5.15 -17.52
C ASN A 36 23.10 -4.26 -18.08
N THR A 37 23.49 -4.49 -19.34
CA THR A 37 24.53 -3.70 -20.02
C THR A 37 23.99 -2.46 -20.74
N SER A 38 22.67 -2.35 -20.91
CA SER A 38 22.03 -1.27 -21.65
C SER A 38 21.56 -0.11 -20.77
N GLY A 39 21.69 -0.24 -19.45
CA GLY A 39 21.22 0.73 -18.47
C GLY A 39 19.71 0.62 -18.18
N PRO A 40 19.18 1.43 -17.25
CA PRO A 40 17.81 1.30 -16.76
C PRO A 40 16.77 1.31 -17.88
N VAL A 41 15.83 0.37 -17.83
CA VAL A 41 14.86 0.11 -18.89
C VAL A 41 13.43 0.14 -18.36
N ALA A 42 12.49 0.61 -19.16
CA ALA A 42 11.08 0.61 -18.81
C ALA A 42 10.54 -0.83 -18.79
N ALA A 43 9.85 -1.20 -17.70
CA ALA A 43 9.26 -2.52 -17.53
C ALA A 43 7.74 -2.47 -17.65
N LYS A 44 7.18 -3.55 -18.20
CA LYS A 44 5.76 -3.88 -17.98
C LYS A 44 5.59 -4.35 -16.54
N THR A 45 4.36 -4.38 -16.04
CA THR A 45 4.08 -4.84 -14.68
C THR A 45 2.79 -5.65 -14.63
N ILE A 46 2.76 -6.68 -13.79
CA ILE A 46 1.52 -7.40 -13.44
C ILE A 46 0.91 -6.91 -12.12
N ILE A 47 1.68 -6.14 -11.34
CA ILE A 47 1.26 -5.54 -10.09
C ILE A 47 1.03 -4.04 -10.25
N THR A 48 0.13 -3.49 -9.45
CA THR A 48 -0.06 -2.03 -9.32
C THR A 48 0.37 -1.59 -7.93
N LEU A 49 1.26 -0.61 -7.87
CA LEU A 49 1.72 -0.01 -6.62
C LEU A 49 1.22 1.44 -6.54
N PRO A 50 0.64 1.87 -5.40
CA PRO A 50 0.45 3.28 -5.12
C PRO A 50 1.78 4.06 -5.20
N PRO A 51 1.80 5.30 -5.72
CA PRO A 51 3.01 6.12 -5.76
C PRO A 51 3.68 6.32 -4.40
N THR A 52 2.91 6.24 -3.31
CA THR A 52 3.42 6.36 -1.93
C THR A 52 4.35 5.23 -1.51
N ILE A 53 4.28 4.06 -2.16
CA ILE A 53 5.10 2.89 -1.83
C ILE A 53 6.01 2.43 -2.99
N ALA A 54 5.88 3.05 -4.17
CA ALA A 54 6.73 2.80 -5.32
C ALA A 54 8.00 3.68 -5.26
N VAL A 55 8.92 3.31 -4.38
CA VAL A 55 10.12 4.10 -4.06
C VAL A 55 11.35 3.58 -4.83
N ALA A 56 12.23 4.48 -5.26
CA ALA A 56 13.51 4.11 -5.86
C ALA A 56 14.34 3.20 -4.91
N GLY A 57 15.02 2.20 -5.46
CA GLY A 57 15.73 1.17 -4.73
C GLY A 57 14.88 -0.03 -4.29
N GLN A 58 13.55 0.02 -4.45
CA GLN A 58 12.65 -1.09 -4.10
C GLN A 58 13.03 -2.36 -4.86
N LYS A 59 13.25 -3.47 -4.16
CA LYS A 59 13.58 -4.76 -4.77
C LYS A 59 12.36 -5.35 -5.49
N LEU A 60 12.55 -5.78 -6.73
CA LEU A 60 11.51 -6.31 -7.61
C LEU A 60 11.91 -7.67 -8.18
N LEU A 61 10.94 -8.58 -8.28
CA LEU A 61 11.09 -9.80 -9.07
C LEU A 61 10.75 -9.48 -10.53
N ILE A 62 11.69 -9.74 -11.42
CA ILE A 62 11.61 -9.39 -12.85
C ILE A 62 11.72 -10.67 -13.69
N LEU A 63 10.79 -10.81 -14.63
CA LEU A 63 10.85 -11.78 -15.73
C LEU A 63 11.10 -11.04 -17.05
N PHE A 64 11.39 -11.79 -18.11
CA PHE A 64 11.69 -11.25 -19.43
C PHE A 64 10.75 -11.87 -20.47
N GLU A 65 10.13 -11.03 -21.31
CA GLU A 65 9.32 -11.53 -22.43
C GLU A 65 10.22 -12.26 -23.43
N GLU A 66 9.81 -13.47 -23.87
CA GLU A 66 10.51 -14.21 -24.94
C GLU A 66 12.02 -14.40 -24.69
N ASN A 67 12.43 -14.44 -23.42
CA ASN A 67 13.84 -14.49 -23.01
C ASN A 67 14.69 -13.27 -23.46
N ASP A 68 14.07 -12.12 -23.67
CA ASP A 68 14.73 -10.87 -24.06
C ASP A 68 14.96 -9.95 -22.86
N TYR A 69 16.22 -9.79 -22.47
CA TYR A 69 16.64 -8.92 -21.36
C TYR A 69 16.20 -7.45 -21.55
N SER A 70 16.00 -6.98 -22.78
CA SER A 70 15.50 -5.63 -23.05
C SER A 70 14.00 -5.45 -22.77
N ARG A 71 13.26 -6.52 -22.49
CA ARG A 71 11.80 -6.52 -22.29
C ARG A 71 11.38 -7.05 -20.92
N PRO A 72 11.69 -6.34 -19.82
CA PRO A 72 11.36 -6.80 -18.48
C PRO A 72 9.86 -6.65 -18.13
N ILE A 73 9.38 -7.60 -17.32
CA ILE A 73 8.08 -7.60 -16.65
C ILE A 73 8.30 -7.68 -15.14
N VAL A 74 7.83 -6.68 -14.40
CA VAL A 74 7.74 -6.72 -12.95
C VAL A 74 6.61 -7.67 -12.55
N VAL A 75 6.98 -8.75 -11.85
CA VAL A 75 6.03 -9.76 -11.34
C VAL A 75 5.54 -9.41 -9.94
N GLY A 76 6.43 -8.85 -9.12
CA GLY A 76 6.14 -8.62 -7.72
C GLY A 76 7.22 -7.80 -7.03
N VAL A 77 6.91 -7.36 -5.82
CA VAL A 77 7.89 -6.78 -4.89
C VAL A 77 8.55 -7.92 -4.11
N VAL A 78 9.87 -7.87 -3.98
CA VAL A 78 10.61 -8.81 -3.13
C VAL A 78 10.68 -8.22 -1.72
N ASN A 79 10.01 -8.87 -0.78
CA ASN A 79 10.04 -8.53 0.62
C ASN A 79 10.79 -9.63 1.39
N GLU A 80 11.57 -9.25 2.40
CA GLU A 80 12.24 -10.20 3.30
C GLU A 80 11.25 -10.94 4.22
N ARG A 81 10.02 -10.44 4.31
CA ARG A 81 8.94 -11.00 5.12
C ARG A 81 7.66 -11.10 4.29
N LEU A 82 6.94 -12.21 4.46
CA LEU A 82 5.60 -12.39 3.88
C LEU A 82 4.55 -11.51 4.56
N VAL A 83 4.83 -11.11 5.81
CA VAL A 83 4.00 -10.22 6.62
C VAL A 83 4.93 -9.13 7.16
N SER A 84 4.62 -7.87 6.88
CA SER A 84 5.34 -6.74 7.46
C SER A 84 5.04 -6.66 8.96
N ASP A 85 6.07 -6.50 9.78
CA ASP A 85 5.91 -6.08 11.19
C ASP A 85 5.55 -4.58 11.31
N GLU A 86 5.32 -3.91 10.16
CA GLU A 86 4.70 -2.60 10.14
C GLU A 86 3.26 -2.71 10.64
N GLU A 87 3.14 -2.63 11.95
CA GLU A 87 1.95 -2.24 12.67
C GLU A 87 1.43 -0.90 12.11
N TYR A 88 0.63 -0.95 11.05
CA TYR A 88 -0.65 -0.23 11.10
C TYR A 88 -1.64 -1.15 11.80
N SER A 89 -1.40 -1.39 13.08
CA SER A 89 -2.26 -2.20 13.93
C SER A 89 -3.59 -1.47 14.13
N PHE A 90 -4.56 -1.78 13.26
CA PHE A 90 -5.93 -1.94 13.69
C PHE A 90 -6.20 -3.43 13.80
N SER A 91 -5.62 -4.07 14.83
CA SER A 91 -6.21 -5.30 15.37
C SER A 91 -7.59 -4.90 15.92
N SER A 92 -8.71 -5.30 15.33
CA SER A 92 -9.29 -6.63 15.51
C SER A 92 -10.08 -7.14 14.27
N ASP A 93 -9.84 -8.42 13.96
CA ASP A 93 -10.70 -9.43 13.30
C ASP A 93 -11.43 -9.19 11.95
N ARG A 94 -11.26 -8.05 11.26
CA ARG A 94 -11.48 -7.92 9.79
C ARG A 94 -10.90 -6.59 9.31
N PRO A 95 -10.21 -6.54 8.14
CA PRO A 95 -9.77 -5.27 7.58
C PRO A 95 -11.00 -4.42 7.22
N GLY A 96 -11.12 -3.27 7.89
CA GLY A 96 -12.00 -2.21 7.42
C GLY A 96 -11.52 -1.72 6.05
N HIS A 97 -12.44 -1.56 5.10
CA HIS A 97 -12.10 -1.07 3.77
C HIS A 97 -12.37 0.43 3.68
N ALA A 98 -11.42 1.16 3.09
CA ALA A 98 -11.61 2.55 2.70
C ALA A 98 -11.82 2.63 1.18
N VAL A 99 -12.95 3.17 0.73
CA VAL A 99 -13.22 3.39 -0.70
C VAL A 99 -13.06 4.87 -1.02
N VAL A 100 -12.16 5.18 -1.96
CA VAL A 100 -11.94 6.53 -2.49
C VAL A 100 -12.40 6.55 -3.95
N ASP A 101 -13.54 7.16 -4.24
CA ASP A 101 -14.13 7.21 -5.58
C ASP A 101 -13.79 8.51 -6.36
N GLY A 102 -12.81 9.27 -5.87
CA GLY A 102 -12.43 10.59 -6.39
C GLY A 102 -13.40 11.72 -6.05
N LYS A 103 -14.55 11.43 -5.43
CA LYS A 103 -15.55 12.41 -4.95
C LYS A 103 -15.82 12.28 -3.45
N LYS A 104 -15.63 11.10 -2.86
CA LYS A 104 -15.93 10.74 -1.48
C LYS A 104 -14.91 9.73 -0.96
N VAL A 105 -14.72 9.77 0.35
CA VAL A 105 -13.96 8.77 1.12
C VAL A 105 -14.93 8.11 2.08
N ARG A 106 -15.05 6.78 2.02
CA ARG A 106 -15.88 5.99 2.93
C ARG A 106 -14.98 5.08 3.77
N PHE A 107 -15.19 5.08 5.08
CA PHE A 107 -14.55 4.16 6.01
C PHE A 107 -15.61 3.19 6.56
N ASP A 108 -15.42 1.88 6.39
CA ASP A 108 -16.25 0.84 6.99
C ASP A 108 -15.43 0.04 8.01
N ALA A 109 -15.94 -0.10 9.25
CA ALA A 109 -15.33 -0.89 10.32
C ALA A 109 -16.42 -1.58 11.16
N GLN A 110 -16.11 -2.75 11.74
CA GLN A 110 -17.08 -3.53 12.52
C GLN A 110 -17.19 -3.07 13.98
N GLU A 111 -16.09 -2.57 14.57
CA GLU A 111 -16.03 -2.23 16.00
C GLU A 111 -15.84 -0.73 16.21
N GLU A 112 -14.69 -0.18 15.78
CA GLU A 112 -14.34 1.22 16.02
C GLU A 112 -13.59 1.87 14.83
N ILE A 113 -13.69 3.19 14.69
CA ILE A 113 -12.86 4.01 13.79
C ILE A 113 -12.21 5.12 14.62
N TYR A 114 -10.87 5.17 14.62
CA TYR A 114 -10.09 6.25 15.23
C TYR A 114 -9.44 7.14 14.16
N LEU A 115 -9.69 8.45 14.24
CA LEU A 115 -8.96 9.47 13.50
C LEU A 115 -8.12 10.27 14.50
N VAL A 116 -6.79 10.12 14.48
CA VAL A 116 -5.88 10.70 15.47
C VAL A 116 -4.90 11.68 14.83
N CYS A 117 -4.73 12.85 15.45
CA CYS A 117 -3.73 13.84 15.07
C CYS A 117 -3.18 14.50 16.35
N GLY A 118 -2.01 14.05 16.80
CA GLY A 118 -1.39 14.51 18.04
C GLY A 118 -2.30 14.29 19.25
N GLN A 119 -2.66 15.38 19.95
CA GLN A 119 -3.53 15.35 21.13
C GLN A 119 -5.04 15.38 20.81
N SER A 120 -5.42 15.34 19.52
CA SER A 120 -6.82 15.38 19.10
C SER A 120 -7.24 14.03 18.51
N SER A 121 -8.48 13.64 18.76
CA SER A 121 -9.05 12.41 18.18
C SER A 121 -10.55 12.50 17.93
N ILE A 122 -11.01 11.76 16.91
CA ILE A 122 -12.41 11.44 16.67
C ILE A 122 -12.55 9.92 16.70
N LEU A 123 -13.44 9.41 17.56
CA LEU A 123 -13.74 8.00 17.72
C LEU A 123 -15.21 7.72 17.35
N LEU A 124 -15.44 6.77 16.44
CA LEU A 124 -16.76 6.21 16.13
C LEU A 124 -16.79 4.76 16.62
N ARG A 125 -17.87 4.34 17.28
CA ARG A 125 -18.03 2.98 17.84
C ARG A 125 -19.26 2.29 17.26
N ALA A 126 -19.25 0.96 17.24
CA ALA A 126 -20.34 0.12 16.74
C ALA A 126 -21.68 0.32 17.48
N ASP A 127 -21.64 0.78 18.74
CA ASP A 127 -22.83 1.16 19.53
C ASP A 127 -23.44 2.51 19.12
N GLY A 128 -22.87 3.16 18.09
CA GLY A 128 -23.31 4.46 17.58
C GLY A 128 -22.73 5.66 18.33
N LYS A 129 -21.87 5.45 19.34
CA LYS A 129 -21.24 6.55 20.07
C LYS A 129 -20.16 7.23 19.23
N VAL A 130 -20.22 8.56 19.17
CA VAL A 130 -19.18 9.41 18.57
C VAL A 130 -18.54 10.27 19.66
N VAL A 131 -17.21 10.24 19.75
CA VAL A 131 -16.44 11.01 20.74
C VAL A 131 -15.44 11.89 20.02
N ILE A 132 -15.50 13.21 20.25
CA ILE A 132 -14.56 14.20 19.72
C ILE A 132 -13.74 14.74 20.90
N LYS A 133 -12.41 14.57 20.85
CA LYS A 133 -11.47 15.05 21.86
C LYS A 133 -10.45 15.99 21.23
N GLY A 134 -10.12 17.05 21.93
CA GLY A 134 -9.06 17.98 21.56
C GLY A 134 -9.00 19.16 22.52
N LYS A 135 -7.89 19.90 22.49
CA LYS A 135 -7.70 21.11 23.31
C LYS A 135 -8.71 22.21 22.94
N ASN A 136 -9.05 22.32 21.65
CA ASN A 136 -10.03 23.26 21.13
C ASN A 136 -10.89 22.58 20.07
N ILE A 137 -12.21 22.71 20.16
CA ILE A 137 -13.16 22.23 19.14
C ILE A 137 -13.87 23.45 18.54
N LEU A 138 -13.61 23.73 17.26
CA LEU A 138 -14.28 24.79 16.51
C LEU A 138 -15.35 24.19 15.60
N SER A 139 -16.63 24.39 15.96
CA SER A 139 -17.76 24.03 15.11
C SER A 139 -18.28 25.27 14.39
N ARG A 140 -18.04 25.37 13.08
CA ARG A 140 -18.44 26.52 12.25
C ARG A 140 -19.24 26.05 11.04
N ALA A 141 -20.37 26.70 10.78
CA ALA A 141 -21.19 26.50 9.59
C ALA A 141 -21.43 27.85 8.91
N SER A 142 -21.51 27.87 7.57
CA SER A 142 -21.95 29.04 6.80
C SER A 142 -23.47 29.22 6.83
N GLY A 143 -24.22 28.12 7.04
CA GLY A 143 -25.65 28.11 7.32
C GLY A 143 -25.96 27.79 8.78
N ALA A 144 -27.11 27.15 9.03
CA ALA A 144 -27.49 26.76 10.38
C ALA A 144 -26.68 25.57 10.91
N ASN A 145 -26.12 25.70 12.11
CA ASN A 145 -25.54 24.59 12.87
C ASN A 145 -26.59 24.04 13.84
N LYS A 146 -27.23 22.90 13.51
CA LYS A 146 -28.35 22.35 14.28
C LYS A 146 -27.87 21.21 15.18
N ILE A 147 -28.11 21.32 16.48
CA ILE A 147 -27.87 20.26 17.46
C ILE A 147 -29.23 19.81 18.00
N LYS A 148 -29.50 18.51 17.98
CA LYS A 148 -30.73 17.90 18.50
C LYS A 148 -30.37 16.69 19.34
N GLY A 149 -31.03 16.55 20.48
CA GLY A 149 -30.88 15.42 21.39
C GLY A 149 -31.94 15.47 22.47
N SER A 150 -32.15 14.36 23.18
CA SER A 150 -33.03 14.32 24.35
C SER A 150 -32.53 15.24 25.48
N SER A 151 -31.22 15.43 25.57
CA SER A 151 -30.57 16.40 26.46
C SER A 151 -29.29 16.94 25.81
N ILE A 152 -28.99 18.22 26.05
CA ILE A 152 -27.74 18.86 25.69
C ILE A 152 -27.15 19.46 26.96
N LEU A 153 -26.03 18.91 27.40
CA LEU A 153 -25.31 19.38 28.57
C LEU A 153 -24.15 20.27 28.15
N CYS A 154 -24.20 21.55 28.55
CA CYS A 154 -23.10 22.49 28.45
C CYS A 154 -22.70 22.88 29.88
N ASN A 155 -21.49 22.52 30.30
CA ASN A 155 -20.92 22.85 31.59
C ASN A 155 -19.83 23.91 31.45
#